data_AF-A0A5U8XZA8-F1
#
_entry.id   AF-A0A5U8XZA8-F1
#
_cell.length_a   1.000
_cell.length_b   1.000
_cell.length_c   1.000
_cell.angle_alpha   90.00
_cell.angle_beta   90.00
_cell.angle_gamma   90.00
#
_symmetry.space_group_name_H-M   'P 1'
#
loop_
_entity.id
_entity.type
_entity.pdbx_description
1 polymer ?
#
loop_
_entity_poly.entity_id
_entity_poly.type
_entity_poly.pdbx_seq_one_letter_code
_entity_poly.pdbx_strand_id
1 'polypeptide(L)'
;PHGTTKAQVGLGSVDNFATATSAEAGAVTATNRFMTPYGVGLAIASYAPTVMEYHTTDYDNPHKVTKSHVGLSNVQNFGIATVQEALAGTATDKYITPYLLSQVIAIGGGGGGGGDLGAHIANHDNPHMVNKNQVGLGSVENYASATAVEMKTLTGDPRYVTTTSLKGWFDADGGASQFINAAFIGLDKVKNYGIATDNDIRAVSNAAYATPATVEKMIGDSLIKTPMLTNEVIDPATYTGVPYAAVEVSSSFGVDPRKNGFSVSYALGETAGQTTAYLLTDFDQTG
;
A
#
# COMPACT_ATOMS: atom_id res chain seq x y z
N PRO A 1 -52.19 28.42 125.92
CA PRO A 1 -51.89 28.53 124.47
C PRO A 1 -51.91 27.15 123.83
N HIS A 2 -52.92 26.91 122.99
CA HIS A 2 -53.38 25.61 122.50
C HIS A 2 -52.91 25.39 121.06
N GLY A 3 -52.60 24.14 120.72
CA GLY A 3 -51.98 23.71 119.46
C GLY A 3 -52.74 24.11 118.21
N THR A 4 -52.29 25.20 117.58
CA THR A 4 -52.69 25.58 116.22
C THR A 4 -52.24 24.49 115.24
N THR A 5 -53.12 24.13 114.32
CA THR A 5 -52.85 23.15 113.25
C THR A 5 -52.16 23.82 112.07
N LYS A 6 -51.44 23.03 111.26
CA LYS A 6 -50.80 23.52 110.03
C LYS A 6 -51.78 24.23 109.10
N ALA A 7 -53.01 23.73 108.98
CA ALA A 7 -54.06 24.35 108.17
C ALA A 7 -54.44 25.75 108.69
N GLN A 8 -54.50 25.94 110.01
CA GLN A 8 -54.88 27.22 110.63
C GLN A 8 -53.83 28.32 110.44
N VAL A 9 -52.58 27.96 110.16
CA VAL A 9 -51.49 28.92 109.88
C VAL A 9 -51.11 28.98 108.40
N GLY A 10 -51.94 28.45 107.50
CA GLY A 10 -51.70 28.47 106.05
C GLY A 10 -50.60 27.52 105.55
N LEU A 11 -50.12 26.60 106.40
CA LEU A 11 -49.07 25.61 106.08
C LEU A 11 -49.64 24.20 105.88
N GLY A 12 -50.95 24.07 105.64
CA GLY A 12 -51.63 22.78 105.49
C GLY A 12 -51.07 21.89 104.38
N SER A 13 -50.50 22.49 103.34
CA SER A 13 -49.86 21.79 102.21
C SER A 13 -48.36 21.57 102.38
N VAL A 14 -47.76 22.00 103.50
CA VAL A 14 -46.31 21.88 103.74
C VAL A 14 -46.04 20.63 104.56
N ASP A 15 -45.31 19.70 103.96
CA ASP A 15 -44.89 18.45 104.61
C ASP A 15 -44.10 18.69 105.89
N ASN A 16 -44.21 17.76 106.86
CA ASN A 16 -43.45 17.78 108.11
C ASN A 16 -42.35 16.73 108.17
N PHE A 17 -41.61 16.57 107.08
CA PHE A 17 -40.58 15.55 107.04
C PHE A 17 -39.44 15.86 107.99
N ALA A 18 -38.87 14.81 108.58
CA ALA A 18 -37.63 14.94 109.33
C ALA A 18 -36.46 15.21 108.36
N THR A 19 -35.39 15.79 108.87
CA THR A 19 -34.13 15.89 108.12
C THR A 19 -33.53 14.48 107.91
N ALA A 20 -33.02 14.21 106.72
CA ALA A 20 -32.33 12.97 106.41
C ALA A 20 -31.06 12.83 107.27
N THR A 21 -30.82 11.64 107.79
CA THR A 21 -29.54 11.27 108.40
C THR A 21 -28.44 11.19 107.34
N SER A 22 -27.16 11.22 107.74
CA SER A 22 -26.03 11.07 106.80
C SER A 22 -26.11 9.77 105.99
N ALA A 23 -26.62 8.68 106.58
CA ALA A 23 -26.81 7.40 105.90
C ALA A 23 -27.92 7.46 104.85
N GLU A 24 -29.07 8.04 105.20
CA GLU A 24 -30.18 8.23 104.25
C GLU A 24 -29.81 9.18 103.12
N ALA A 25 -29.05 10.24 103.42
CA ALA A 25 -28.56 11.22 102.45
C ALA A 25 -27.56 10.61 101.45
N GLY A 26 -26.59 9.81 101.94
CA GLY A 26 -25.64 9.11 101.08
C GLY A 26 -26.28 8.01 100.24
N ALA A 27 -27.34 7.35 100.75
CA ALA A 27 -28.05 6.32 100.02
C ALA A 27 -29.05 6.89 98.99
N VAL A 28 -29.58 8.11 99.18
CA VAL A 28 -30.56 8.75 98.29
C VAL A 28 -31.82 7.88 98.08
N THR A 29 -32.27 7.19 99.13
CA THR A 29 -33.43 6.28 99.07
C THR A 29 -34.68 6.81 99.78
N ALA A 30 -34.54 7.79 100.67
CA ALA A 30 -35.65 8.33 101.44
C ALA A 30 -36.43 9.38 100.63
N THR A 31 -37.70 9.11 100.33
CA THR A 31 -38.58 10.01 99.56
C THR A 31 -39.36 11.01 100.42
N ASN A 32 -39.28 10.89 101.75
CA ASN A 32 -40.05 11.67 102.72
C ASN A 32 -39.15 12.30 103.81
N ARG A 33 -37.99 12.82 103.39
CA ARG A 33 -37.01 13.49 104.27
C ARG A 33 -36.49 14.77 103.61
N PHE A 34 -36.17 15.78 104.41
CA PHE A 34 -35.50 16.98 103.92
C PHE A 34 -33.98 16.79 103.86
N MET A 35 -33.33 17.27 102.80
CA MET A 35 -31.89 17.19 102.61
C MET A 35 -31.20 18.45 103.15
N THR A 36 -30.03 18.31 103.77
CA THR A 36 -29.16 19.44 104.12
C THR A 36 -28.08 19.65 103.06
N PRO A 37 -27.42 20.82 102.97
CA PRO A 37 -26.27 21.00 102.09
C PRO A 37 -25.16 19.96 102.31
N TYR A 38 -24.92 19.55 103.56
CA TYR A 38 -23.98 18.47 103.88
C TYR A 38 -24.45 17.12 103.32
N GLY A 39 -25.74 16.79 103.45
CA GLY A 39 -26.33 15.59 102.86
C GLY A 39 -26.23 15.56 101.33
N VAL A 40 -26.41 16.71 100.67
CA VAL A 40 -26.17 16.85 99.22
C VAL A 40 -24.71 16.55 98.89
N GLY A 41 -23.76 17.05 99.69
CA GLY A 41 -22.34 16.74 99.54
C GLY A 41 -22.03 15.25 99.65
N LEU A 42 -22.66 14.54 100.59
CA LEU A 42 -22.52 13.08 100.73
C LEU A 42 -23.09 12.31 99.54
N ALA A 43 -24.27 12.71 99.06
CA ALA A 43 -24.88 12.12 97.86
C ALA A 43 -23.96 12.31 96.64
N ILE A 44 -23.45 13.52 96.42
CA ILE A 44 -22.52 13.80 95.32
C ILE A 44 -21.25 12.95 95.47
N ALA A 45 -20.66 12.88 96.66
CA ALA A 45 -19.47 12.07 96.90
C ALA A 45 -19.70 10.56 96.65
N SER A 46 -20.92 10.07 96.85
CA SER A 46 -21.25 8.65 96.65
C SER A 46 -21.56 8.31 95.19
N TYR A 47 -22.25 9.20 94.47
CA TYR A 47 -22.77 8.92 93.13
C TYR A 47 -21.97 9.57 91.99
N ALA A 48 -21.32 10.71 92.21
CA ALA A 48 -20.55 11.35 91.14
C ALA A 48 -19.36 10.49 90.66
N PRO A 49 -18.58 9.82 91.54
CA PRO A 49 -17.48 8.98 91.09
C PRO A 49 -17.94 7.80 90.23
N THR A 50 -19.08 7.19 90.53
CA THR A 50 -19.58 6.03 89.77
C THR A 50 -20.07 6.43 88.39
N VAL A 51 -20.78 7.55 88.27
CA VAL A 51 -21.20 8.13 86.98
C VAL A 51 -19.99 8.54 86.15
N MET A 52 -18.99 9.16 86.78
CA MET A 52 -17.76 9.56 86.09
C MET A 52 -16.93 8.35 85.66
N GLU A 53 -16.82 7.30 86.49
CA GLU A 53 -16.16 6.05 86.14
C GLU A 53 -16.85 5.37 84.96
N TYR A 54 -18.18 5.30 84.97
CA TYR A 54 -18.93 4.77 83.83
C TYR A 54 -18.65 5.58 82.55
N HIS A 55 -18.67 6.92 82.63
CA HIS A 55 -18.40 7.78 81.49
C HIS A 55 -16.94 7.68 80.99
N THR A 56 -15.95 7.59 81.87
CA THR A 56 -14.53 7.53 81.49
C THR A 56 -14.10 6.14 81.01
N THR A 57 -14.84 5.09 81.36
CA THR A 57 -14.60 3.72 80.92
C THR A 57 -15.49 3.28 79.75
N ASP A 58 -16.51 4.06 79.42
CA ASP A 58 -17.33 3.87 78.21
C ASP A 58 -16.51 4.21 76.95
N TYR A 59 -16.22 3.19 76.15
CA TYR A 59 -15.48 3.29 74.89
C TYR A 59 -16.36 3.07 73.66
N ASP A 60 -17.68 2.95 73.84
CA ASP A 60 -18.63 2.96 72.74
C ASP A 60 -18.96 4.42 72.38
N ASN A 61 -18.09 5.05 71.58
CA ASN A 61 -18.30 6.33 70.86
C ASN A 61 -19.16 7.39 71.63
N PRO A 62 -18.54 8.35 72.34
CA PRO A 62 -17.59 9.28 71.72
C PRO A 62 -16.10 9.10 72.09
N HIS A 63 -15.74 8.22 73.02
CA HIS A 63 -14.33 7.97 73.34
C HIS A 63 -13.76 6.82 72.50
N LYS A 64 -12.49 6.93 72.07
CA LYS A 64 -11.76 5.93 71.26
C LYS A 64 -12.39 5.58 69.90
N VAL A 65 -12.83 6.60 69.15
CA VAL A 65 -13.23 6.45 67.75
C VAL A 65 -12.12 5.74 66.96
N THR A 66 -12.41 4.56 66.44
CA THR A 66 -11.50 3.79 65.58
C THR A 66 -11.69 4.20 64.13
N LYS A 67 -10.76 3.83 63.24
CA LYS A 67 -10.94 4.00 61.80
C LYS A 67 -12.22 3.33 61.30
N SER A 68 -12.63 2.22 61.91
CA SER A 68 -13.88 1.53 61.56
C SER A 68 -15.12 2.33 61.93
N HIS A 69 -15.09 3.06 63.04
CA HIS A 69 -16.23 3.87 63.49
C HIS A 69 -16.56 5.01 62.52
N VAL A 70 -15.58 5.49 61.75
CA VAL A 70 -15.75 6.57 60.75
C VAL A 70 -15.69 6.07 59.30
N GLY A 71 -15.75 4.75 59.07
CA GLY A 71 -15.74 4.18 57.71
C GLY A 71 -14.39 4.28 56.98
N LEU A 72 -13.29 4.50 57.71
CA LEU A 72 -11.93 4.65 57.18
C LEU A 72 -11.05 3.42 57.42
N SER A 73 -11.62 2.23 57.64
CA SER A 73 -10.87 0.98 57.92
C SER A 73 -9.81 0.65 56.87
N ASN A 74 -10.05 1.01 55.60
CA ASN A 74 -9.14 0.76 54.50
C ASN A 74 -8.06 1.85 54.32
N VAL A 75 -8.17 2.98 55.04
CA VAL A 75 -7.26 4.10 54.91
C VAL A 75 -6.05 3.89 55.82
N GLN A 76 -4.86 3.83 55.23
CA GLN A 76 -3.60 3.68 55.97
C GLN A 76 -3.18 5.01 56.62
N ASN A 77 -2.41 4.94 57.71
CA ASN A 77 -1.85 6.12 58.37
C ASN A 77 -0.43 6.41 57.86
N PHE A 78 -0.30 6.60 56.55
CA PHE A 78 0.98 6.89 55.93
C PHE A 78 1.30 8.39 56.03
N GLY A 79 2.60 8.69 56.15
CA GLY A 79 3.09 10.07 56.08
C GLY A 79 3.07 10.62 54.65
N ILE A 80 3.26 11.93 54.52
CA ILE A 80 3.46 12.56 53.21
C ILE A 80 4.92 12.35 52.77
N ALA A 81 5.12 11.99 51.50
CA ALA A 81 6.45 11.89 50.89
C ALA A 81 7.13 13.26 50.82
N THR A 82 8.44 13.29 50.97
CA THR A 82 9.28 14.44 50.59
C THR A 82 9.36 14.56 49.07
N VAL A 83 9.81 15.70 48.56
CA VAL A 83 10.04 15.90 47.11
C VAL A 83 10.99 14.83 46.56
N GLN A 84 12.05 14.51 47.29
CA GLN A 84 13.04 13.51 46.87
C GLN A 84 12.45 12.10 46.83
N GLU A 85 11.67 11.70 47.84
CA GLU A 85 10.98 10.40 47.85
C GLU A 85 9.95 10.31 46.70
N ALA A 86 9.21 11.39 46.44
CA ALA A 86 8.23 11.45 45.35
C ALA A 86 8.90 11.36 43.96
N LEU A 87 10.07 12.01 43.78
CA LEU A 87 10.87 11.90 42.56
C LEU A 87 11.49 10.51 42.37
N ALA A 88 11.95 9.89 43.47
CA ALA A 88 12.50 8.54 43.44
C ALA A 88 11.45 7.48 43.08
N GLY A 89 10.19 7.67 43.51
CA GLY A 89 9.08 6.79 43.16
C GLY A 89 9.17 5.38 43.74
N THR A 90 9.98 5.16 44.77
CA THR A 90 10.25 3.83 45.38
C THR A 90 9.52 3.60 46.71
N ALA A 91 9.09 4.67 47.39
CA ALA A 91 8.38 4.55 48.67
C ALA A 91 6.96 4.03 48.45
N THR A 92 6.60 2.92 49.11
CA THR A 92 5.28 2.26 48.98
C THR A 92 4.33 2.57 50.15
N ASP A 93 4.83 3.26 51.17
CA ASP A 93 4.18 3.53 52.46
C ASP A 93 4.05 5.05 52.72
N LYS A 94 3.94 5.84 51.65
CA LYS A 94 3.81 7.30 51.70
C LYS A 94 2.68 7.78 50.78
N TYR A 95 1.98 8.82 51.19
CA TYR A 95 1.06 9.55 50.33
C TYR A 95 1.77 10.68 49.58
N ILE A 96 1.28 11.01 48.39
CA ILE A 96 1.74 12.14 47.58
C ILE A 96 0.61 13.18 47.54
N THR A 97 0.96 14.46 47.72
CA THR A 97 0.00 15.56 47.58
C THR A 97 -0.11 16.01 46.12
N PRO A 98 -1.22 16.66 45.71
CA PRO A 98 -1.32 17.23 44.36
C PRO A 98 -0.16 18.18 43.98
N TYR A 99 0.37 18.92 44.96
CA TYR A 99 1.54 19.81 44.77
C TYR A 99 2.84 19.03 44.50
N LEU A 100 3.04 17.90 45.16
CA LEU A 100 4.18 17.03 44.89
C LEU A 100 4.02 16.36 43.52
N LEU A 101 2.81 15.91 43.19
CA LEU A 101 2.52 15.35 41.86
C LEU A 101 2.79 16.35 40.75
N SER A 102 2.38 17.61 40.89
CA SER A 102 2.67 18.65 39.89
C SER A 102 4.16 18.91 39.74
N GLN A 103 4.92 18.88 40.84
CA GLN A 103 6.38 19.03 40.79
C GLN A 103 7.05 17.84 40.11
N VAL A 104 6.66 16.60 40.43
CA VAL A 104 7.20 15.40 39.79
C VAL A 104 6.91 15.43 38.29
N ILE A 105 5.71 15.80 37.88
CA ILE A 105 5.34 15.91 36.46
C ILE A 105 6.14 17.03 35.77
N ALA A 106 6.31 18.19 36.43
CA ALA A 106 6.99 19.35 35.84
C ALA A 106 8.53 19.22 35.78
N ILE A 107 9.13 18.57 36.78
CA ILE A 107 10.60 18.47 36.93
C ILE A 107 11.16 17.28 36.13
N GLY A 108 10.34 16.29 35.83
CA GLY A 108 10.73 15.16 35.00
C GLY A 108 10.12 13.88 35.51
N GLY A 109 9.65 13.06 34.58
CA GLY A 109 9.10 11.72 34.80
C GLY A 109 9.53 11.07 36.11
N GLY A 110 8.57 10.96 37.03
CA GLY A 110 8.67 10.02 38.14
C GLY A 110 8.81 8.62 37.55
N GLY A 111 10.02 8.05 37.68
CA GLY A 111 10.41 6.79 37.07
C GLY A 111 11.07 6.94 35.70
N GLY A 112 12.33 7.38 35.67
CA GLY A 112 13.25 7.07 34.56
C GLY A 112 13.00 7.74 33.19
N GLY A 113 11.96 8.55 32.99
CA GLY A 113 11.57 9.00 31.64
C GLY A 113 11.77 10.48 31.29
N GLY A 114 11.97 11.38 32.26
CA GLY A 114 12.06 12.83 31.98
C GLY A 114 13.44 13.28 31.50
N GLY A 115 14.48 12.79 32.17
CA GLY A 115 15.86 12.90 31.69
C GLY A 115 16.09 12.05 30.45
N ASP A 116 15.43 10.89 30.36
CA ASP A 116 15.52 10.00 29.20
C ASP A 116 14.82 10.58 27.97
N LEU A 117 13.66 11.23 28.07
CA LEU A 117 13.03 11.84 26.89
C LEU A 117 13.82 13.08 26.41
N GLY A 118 14.29 13.92 27.32
CA GLY A 118 15.15 15.05 26.95
C GLY A 118 16.49 14.59 26.36
N ALA A 119 17.13 13.60 26.99
CA ALA A 119 18.34 12.98 26.47
C ALA A 119 18.08 12.25 25.16
N HIS A 120 16.98 11.51 25.01
CA HIS A 120 16.56 10.81 23.79
C HIS A 120 16.28 11.80 22.65
N ILE A 121 15.57 12.90 22.92
CA ILE A 121 15.34 13.98 21.96
C ILE A 121 16.68 14.61 21.53
N ALA A 122 17.62 14.77 22.47
CA ALA A 122 18.97 15.27 22.20
C ALA A 122 19.94 14.20 21.66
N ASN A 123 19.57 12.91 21.72
CA ASN A 123 20.42 11.79 21.36
C ASN A 123 20.32 11.56 19.85
N HIS A 124 21.42 11.84 19.16
CA HIS A 124 21.56 11.56 17.73
C HIS A 124 22.42 10.33 17.45
N ASP A 125 22.79 9.56 18.47
CA ASP A 125 23.75 8.46 18.38
C ASP A 125 23.09 7.12 17.99
N ASN A 126 21.77 7.03 17.74
CA ASN A 126 21.13 5.77 17.33
C ASN A 126 19.72 5.88 16.69
N PRO A 127 19.55 5.48 15.42
CA PRO A 127 19.80 6.38 14.31
C PRO A 127 18.80 7.56 14.30
N HIS A 128 19.27 8.74 14.66
CA HIS A 128 18.64 10.02 14.31
C HIS A 128 19.67 10.83 13.51
N MET A 129 19.23 11.66 12.55
CA MET A 129 20.14 12.40 11.65
C MET A 129 21.07 11.51 10.79
N VAL A 130 20.55 10.40 10.25
CA VAL A 130 21.30 9.57 9.29
C VAL A 130 21.77 10.39 8.09
N ASN A 131 23.09 10.53 7.94
CA ASN A 131 23.73 11.17 6.80
C ASN A 131 24.04 10.13 5.70
N LYS A 132 24.37 10.61 4.50
CA LYS A 132 24.64 9.75 3.33
C LYS A 132 25.68 8.67 3.62
N ASN A 133 26.70 8.95 4.43
CA ASN A 133 27.75 8.00 4.75
C ASN A 133 27.22 6.86 5.63
N GLN A 134 26.31 7.15 6.56
CA GLN A 134 25.73 6.16 7.47
C GLN A 134 24.86 5.11 6.75
N VAL A 135 24.29 5.45 5.59
CA VAL A 135 23.51 4.51 4.76
C VAL A 135 24.30 3.98 3.55
N GLY A 136 25.63 4.19 3.52
CA GLY A 136 26.49 3.71 2.43
C GLY A 136 26.35 4.49 1.11
N LEU A 137 25.68 5.64 1.13
CA LEU A 137 25.49 6.53 -0.03
C LEU A 137 26.46 7.72 -0.02
N GLY A 138 27.55 7.66 0.74
CA GLY A 138 28.50 8.79 0.92
C GLY A 138 29.16 9.26 -0.39
N SER A 139 29.31 8.38 -1.36
CA SER A 139 29.83 8.70 -2.70
C SER A 139 28.74 9.11 -3.70
N VAL A 140 27.46 9.12 -3.29
CA VAL A 140 26.35 9.47 -4.17
C VAL A 140 26.10 10.97 -4.09
N GLU A 141 26.32 11.67 -5.20
CA GLU A 141 26.05 13.11 -5.34
C GLU A 141 24.54 13.44 -5.25
N ASN A 142 24.17 14.67 -4.90
CA ASN A 142 22.76 15.09 -4.84
C ASN A 142 22.39 16.04 -6.00
N TYR A 143 22.52 15.56 -7.23
CA TYR A 143 22.16 16.37 -8.38
C TYR A 143 20.65 16.33 -8.64
N ALA A 144 20.08 17.47 -9.06
CA ALA A 144 18.70 17.52 -9.53
C ALA A 144 18.55 16.72 -10.84
N SER A 145 17.31 16.41 -11.22
CA SER A 145 17.03 15.86 -12.55
C SER A 145 17.09 16.94 -13.62
N ALA A 146 17.65 16.62 -14.79
CA ALA A 146 17.73 17.51 -15.93
C ALA A 146 16.33 17.81 -16.49
N THR A 147 16.07 19.07 -16.83
CA THR A 147 14.84 19.47 -17.53
C THR A 147 14.87 19.06 -19.00
N ALA A 148 13.70 19.03 -19.65
CA ALA A 148 13.62 18.71 -21.08
C ALA A 148 14.42 19.68 -21.97
N VAL A 149 14.50 20.95 -21.58
CA VAL A 149 15.31 21.96 -22.30
C VAL A 149 16.79 21.64 -22.17
N GLU A 150 17.27 21.40 -20.94
CA GLU A 150 18.69 21.08 -20.67
C GLU A 150 19.14 19.78 -21.35
N MET A 151 18.25 18.80 -21.46
CA MET A 151 18.48 17.56 -22.22
C MET A 151 18.64 17.86 -23.71
N LYS A 152 17.79 18.71 -24.28
CA LYS A 152 17.83 19.08 -25.69
C LYS A 152 19.06 19.91 -26.05
N THR A 153 19.47 20.82 -25.16
CA THR A 153 20.63 21.70 -25.39
C THR A 153 21.96 21.09 -24.93
N LEU A 154 21.94 19.91 -24.31
CA LEU A 154 23.12 19.23 -23.76
C LEU A 154 23.91 20.10 -22.75
N THR A 155 23.21 20.95 -21.99
CA THR A 155 23.80 21.89 -21.01
C THR A 155 23.53 21.49 -19.55
N GLY A 156 22.92 20.33 -19.31
CA GLY A 156 22.44 19.92 -18.00
C GLY A 156 23.50 19.35 -17.04
N ASP A 157 24.77 19.27 -17.39
CA ASP A 157 25.82 18.70 -16.53
C ASP A 157 25.95 19.47 -15.20
N PRO A 158 25.95 18.83 -14.01
CA PRO A 158 26.00 17.38 -13.72
C PRO A 158 24.65 16.71 -13.33
N ARG A 159 23.52 17.22 -13.82
CA ARG A 159 22.18 16.72 -13.46
C ARG A 159 21.93 15.28 -13.90
N TYR A 160 21.13 14.55 -13.13
CA TYR A 160 20.70 13.20 -13.48
C TYR A 160 19.66 13.20 -14.62
N VAL A 161 19.69 12.16 -15.45
CA VAL A 161 18.68 11.94 -16.49
C VAL A 161 17.67 10.91 -15.99
N THR A 162 16.38 11.17 -16.18
CA THR A 162 15.32 10.22 -15.86
C THR A 162 14.91 9.45 -17.10
N THR A 163 14.32 8.26 -16.92
CA THR A 163 13.77 7.48 -18.04
C THR A 163 12.70 8.26 -18.80
N THR A 164 11.89 9.07 -18.11
CA THR A 164 10.89 9.96 -18.70
C THR A 164 11.51 11.08 -19.52
N SER A 165 12.53 11.77 -19.00
CA SER A 165 13.19 12.86 -19.73
C SER A 165 14.00 12.34 -20.93
N LEU A 166 14.59 11.16 -20.82
CA LEU A 166 15.26 10.47 -21.92
C LEU A 166 14.25 10.04 -23.00
N LYS A 167 13.12 9.43 -22.61
CA LYS A 167 12.05 9.07 -23.54
C LYS A 167 11.49 10.32 -24.25
N GLY A 168 11.25 11.40 -23.50
CA GLY A 168 10.79 12.66 -24.07
C GLY A 168 11.77 13.26 -25.07
N TRP A 169 13.07 13.15 -24.83
CA TRP A 169 14.10 13.55 -25.79
C TRP A 169 14.02 12.71 -27.07
N PHE A 170 13.91 11.38 -26.95
CA PHE A 170 13.73 10.49 -28.11
C PHE A 170 12.44 10.75 -28.88
N ASP A 171 11.32 11.03 -28.19
CA ASP A 171 10.04 11.31 -28.83
C ASP A 171 10.03 12.69 -29.51
N ALA A 172 10.60 13.71 -28.86
CA ALA A 172 10.63 15.09 -29.36
C ALA A 172 11.56 15.26 -30.57
N ASP A 173 12.67 14.51 -30.63
CA ASP A 173 13.57 14.49 -31.78
C ASP A 173 13.18 13.42 -32.81
N GLY A 174 12.00 12.79 -32.69
CA GLY A 174 11.46 11.85 -33.67
C GLY A 174 12.29 10.58 -33.74
N GLY A 175 12.12 9.71 -32.74
CA GLY A 175 12.79 8.42 -32.55
C GLY A 175 13.48 7.87 -33.81
N ALA A 176 14.81 7.83 -33.78
CA ALA A 176 15.71 7.32 -34.82
C ALA A 176 15.66 8.01 -36.22
N SER A 177 14.61 8.76 -36.58
CA SER A 177 14.42 9.27 -37.94
C SER A 177 15.29 10.49 -38.28
N GLN A 178 15.81 11.20 -37.28
CA GLN A 178 16.74 12.32 -37.49
C GLN A 178 18.21 11.90 -37.53
N PHE A 179 18.57 10.75 -36.95
CA PHE A 179 19.96 10.26 -36.94
C PHE A 179 20.28 9.32 -38.11
N ILE A 180 19.25 8.74 -38.73
CA ILE A 180 19.40 7.74 -39.79
C ILE A 180 18.43 8.06 -40.92
N ASN A 181 18.86 8.91 -41.86
CA ASN A 181 18.12 9.16 -43.10
C ASN A 181 18.60 8.20 -44.21
N ALA A 182 17.85 8.11 -45.32
CA ALA A 182 18.20 7.24 -46.45
C ALA A 182 19.62 7.49 -47.00
N ALA A 183 20.12 8.73 -46.88
CA ALA A 183 21.48 9.09 -47.27
C ALA A 183 22.55 8.54 -46.30
N PHE A 184 22.26 8.49 -45.00
CA PHE A 184 23.16 7.94 -43.99
C PHE A 184 23.36 6.44 -44.13
N ILE A 185 22.28 5.69 -44.42
CA ILE A 185 22.33 4.23 -44.65
C ILE A 185 22.64 3.85 -46.11
N GLY A 186 22.90 4.84 -46.97
CA GLY A 186 23.23 4.62 -48.38
C GLY A 186 22.07 4.08 -49.23
N LEU A 187 20.83 4.10 -48.72
CA LEU A 187 19.63 3.73 -49.49
C LEU A 187 19.33 4.75 -50.60
N ASP A 188 19.79 5.99 -50.45
CA ASP A 188 19.77 7.01 -51.51
C ASP A 188 20.61 6.60 -52.74
N LYS A 189 21.64 5.78 -52.54
CA LYS A 189 22.52 5.25 -53.60
C LYS A 189 21.98 3.97 -54.23
N VAL A 190 20.96 3.36 -53.63
CA VAL A 190 20.28 2.20 -54.20
C VAL A 190 19.18 2.70 -55.14
N LYS A 191 19.31 2.43 -56.45
CA LYS A 191 18.26 2.74 -57.41
C LYS A 191 17.00 1.96 -57.05
N ASN A 192 15.96 2.69 -56.63
CA ASN A 192 14.64 2.12 -56.42
C ASN A 192 13.90 2.07 -57.76
N TYR A 193 13.82 0.90 -58.37
CA TYR A 193 13.09 0.71 -59.62
C TYR A 193 11.60 0.47 -59.34
N GLY A 194 10.72 1.09 -60.14
CA GLY A 194 9.28 0.85 -60.06
C GLY A 194 8.89 -0.54 -60.55
N ILE A 195 7.61 -0.90 -60.44
CA ILE A 195 7.07 -2.13 -61.03
C ILE A 195 6.98 -1.96 -62.55
N ALA A 196 7.45 -2.94 -63.31
CA ALA A 196 7.48 -2.89 -64.77
C ALA A 196 6.07 -2.93 -65.35
N THR A 197 5.80 -2.02 -66.29
CA THR A 197 4.58 -2.04 -67.10
C THR A 197 4.71 -3.06 -68.25
N ASP A 198 3.59 -3.35 -68.91
CA ASP A 198 3.59 -4.22 -70.10
C ASP A 198 4.56 -3.73 -71.20
N ASN A 199 4.66 -2.40 -71.38
CA ASN A 199 5.57 -1.81 -72.36
C ASN A 199 7.03 -1.96 -71.94
N ASP A 200 7.33 -1.82 -70.65
CA ASP A 200 8.69 -1.99 -70.13
C ASP A 200 9.21 -3.40 -70.38
N ILE A 201 8.38 -4.42 -70.12
CA ILE A 201 8.81 -5.81 -70.34
C ILE A 201 8.89 -6.15 -71.84
N ARG A 202 7.95 -5.67 -72.68
CA ARG A 202 8.03 -5.85 -74.14
C ARG A 202 9.27 -5.20 -74.75
N ALA A 203 9.68 -4.04 -74.23
CA ALA A 203 10.87 -3.33 -74.66
C ALA A 203 12.17 -3.88 -74.06
N VAL A 204 12.09 -4.90 -73.18
CA VAL A 204 13.24 -5.42 -72.41
C VAL A 204 13.96 -4.29 -71.65
N SER A 205 13.16 -3.38 -71.08
CA SER A 205 13.65 -2.23 -70.32
C SER A 205 14.24 -2.67 -68.99
N ASN A 206 15.42 -2.15 -68.64
CA ASN A 206 16.07 -2.38 -67.35
C ASN A 206 15.69 -1.33 -66.29
N ALA A 207 14.66 -0.53 -66.54
CA ALA A 207 14.25 0.59 -65.70
C ALA A 207 13.21 0.23 -64.61
N ALA A 208 12.76 -1.03 -64.55
CA ALA A 208 11.69 -1.47 -63.65
C ALA A 208 11.82 -2.96 -63.30
N TYR A 209 11.25 -3.39 -62.17
CA TYR A 209 11.21 -4.79 -61.77
C TYR A 209 10.01 -5.51 -62.38
N ALA A 210 10.25 -6.61 -63.07
CA ALA A 210 9.20 -7.52 -63.50
C ALA A 210 8.64 -8.27 -62.27
N THR A 211 7.32 -8.23 -62.10
CA THR A 211 6.65 -9.05 -61.07
C THR A 211 6.17 -10.36 -61.68
N PRO A 212 5.96 -11.43 -60.88
CA PRO A 212 5.39 -12.68 -61.38
C PRO A 212 4.10 -12.49 -62.19
N ALA A 213 3.23 -11.56 -61.76
CA ALA A 213 2.00 -11.23 -62.48
C ALA A 213 2.24 -10.61 -63.86
N THR A 214 3.21 -9.69 -63.99
CA THR A 214 3.54 -9.08 -65.28
C THR A 214 4.16 -10.11 -66.24
N VAL A 215 4.96 -11.05 -65.72
CA VAL A 215 5.56 -12.14 -66.50
C VAL A 215 4.49 -13.14 -66.96
N GLU A 216 3.57 -13.51 -66.07
CA GLU A 216 2.48 -14.46 -66.37
C GLU A 216 1.56 -13.93 -67.47
N LYS A 217 1.20 -12.64 -67.41
CA LYS A 217 0.42 -11.97 -68.45
C LYS A 217 1.11 -12.01 -69.83
N MET A 218 2.44 -11.86 -69.88
CA MET A 218 3.19 -11.95 -71.13
C MET A 218 3.26 -13.36 -71.70
N ILE A 219 3.44 -14.37 -70.84
CA ILE A 219 3.43 -15.77 -71.25
C ILE A 219 2.04 -16.11 -71.82
N GLY A 220 0.96 -15.68 -71.16
CA GLY A 220 -0.41 -15.85 -71.66
C GLY A 220 -0.65 -15.19 -73.03
N ASP A 221 -0.26 -13.93 -73.19
CA ASP A 221 -0.43 -13.19 -74.46
C ASP A 221 0.42 -13.78 -75.61
N SER A 222 1.57 -14.39 -75.30
CA SER A 222 2.49 -14.99 -76.29
C SER A 222 2.04 -16.38 -76.73
N LEU A 223 1.41 -17.16 -75.85
CA LEU A 223 0.93 -18.52 -76.15
C LEU A 223 -0.43 -18.55 -76.86
N ILE A 224 -1.22 -17.47 -76.80
CA ILE A 224 -2.58 -17.40 -77.39
C ILE A 224 -2.57 -16.84 -78.83
N LYS A 225 -1.43 -16.36 -79.34
CA LYS A 225 -1.32 -15.73 -80.68
C LYS A 225 -0.75 -16.59 -81.81
N THR A 226 -0.57 -17.89 -81.62
CA THR A 226 -0.50 -18.82 -82.76
C THR A 226 -1.93 -19.18 -83.17
N PRO A 227 -2.37 -18.90 -84.42
CA PRO A 227 -3.68 -19.32 -84.86
C PRO A 227 -3.72 -20.86 -84.85
N MET A 228 -4.54 -21.45 -83.99
CA MET A 228 -4.93 -22.84 -84.09
C MET A 228 -5.63 -23.00 -85.45
N LEU A 229 -4.94 -23.62 -86.41
CA LEU A 229 -5.43 -23.89 -87.76
C LEU A 229 -6.76 -24.67 -87.67
N THR A 230 -7.76 -24.19 -88.41
CA THR A 230 -9.07 -24.83 -88.52
C THR A 230 -8.94 -26.21 -89.15
N ASN A 231 -9.59 -27.18 -88.52
CA ASN A 231 -9.56 -28.61 -88.84
C ASN A 231 -10.25 -28.88 -90.20
N GLU A 232 -9.50 -28.84 -91.31
CA GLU A 232 -10.01 -29.24 -92.62
C GLU A 232 -9.56 -30.69 -92.91
N VAL A 233 -10.54 -31.61 -92.91
CA VAL A 233 -10.33 -33.04 -93.15
C VAL A 233 -10.11 -33.24 -94.66
N ILE A 234 -8.89 -33.63 -95.05
CA ILE A 234 -8.57 -33.97 -96.44
C ILE A 234 -8.95 -35.44 -96.71
N ASP A 235 -9.78 -35.68 -97.73
CA ASP A 235 -10.20 -37.01 -98.20
C ASP A 235 -9.01 -37.79 -98.81
N PRO A 236 -8.69 -39.01 -98.33
CA PRO A 236 -7.57 -39.79 -98.82
C PRO A 236 -7.68 -40.24 -100.28
N ALA A 237 -8.87 -40.18 -100.91
CA ALA A 237 -9.11 -40.72 -102.26
C ALA A 237 -8.47 -39.89 -103.40
N THR A 238 -8.00 -38.67 -103.12
CA THR A 238 -7.39 -37.77 -104.13
C THR A 238 -5.90 -37.49 -103.89
N TYR A 239 -5.27 -38.11 -102.89
CA TYR A 239 -3.88 -37.81 -102.55
C TYR A 239 -2.90 -38.78 -103.25
N THR A 240 -2.28 -38.33 -104.34
CA THR A 240 -1.29 -39.11 -105.13
C THR A 240 0.17 -38.75 -104.82
N GLY A 241 0.46 -38.28 -103.60
CA GLY A 241 1.81 -37.90 -103.16
C GLY A 241 2.56 -39.03 -102.45
N VAL A 242 3.82 -39.24 -102.83
CA VAL A 242 4.77 -40.21 -102.24
C VAL A 242 5.11 -39.81 -100.79
N PRO A 243 5.13 -40.72 -99.80
CA PRO A 243 5.40 -40.35 -98.41
C PRO A 243 6.91 -40.20 -98.19
N TYR A 244 7.38 -39.07 -97.66
CA TYR A 244 8.77 -38.96 -97.17
C TYR A 244 8.91 -38.25 -95.82
N ALA A 245 9.56 -39.01 -94.93
CA ALA A 245 10.38 -38.66 -93.77
C ALA A 245 9.81 -37.70 -92.70
N ALA A 246 9.34 -38.30 -91.59
CA ALA A 246 9.19 -37.59 -90.32
C ALA A 246 10.57 -37.11 -89.83
N VAL A 247 10.72 -35.80 -89.66
CA VAL A 247 11.88 -35.18 -89.01
C VAL A 247 11.47 -34.90 -87.57
N GLU A 248 11.80 -35.79 -86.64
CA GLU A 248 11.57 -35.55 -85.21
C GLU A 248 12.44 -34.38 -84.74
N VAL A 249 11.82 -33.24 -84.47
CA VAL A 249 12.44 -32.13 -83.74
C VAL A 249 11.99 -32.22 -82.29
N SER A 250 12.70 -32.99 -81.48
CA SER A 250 12.47 -33.03 -80.04
C SER A 250 13.03 -31.75 -79.39
N SER A 251 12.17 -30.80 -79.03
CA SER A 251 12.54 -29.69 -78.15
C SER A 251 12.21 -30.07 -76.70
N SER A 252 13.23 -30.49 -75.95
CA SER A 252 13.09 -30.73 -74.51
C SER A 252 13.02 -29.38 -73.79
N PHE A 253 11.80 -28.92 -73.46
CA PHE A 253 11.61 -27.78 -72.56
C PHE A 253 11.84 -28.26 -71.12
N GLY A 254 13.02 -27.95 -70.57
CA GLY A 254 13.37 -28.31 -69.20
C GLY A 254 12.51 -27.54 -68.19
N VAL A 255 11.41 -28.14 -67.75
CA VAL A 255 10.64 -27.68 -66.58
C VAL A 255 10.58 -28.83 -65.57
N ASP A 256 11.40 -28.71 -64.52
CA ASP A 256 11.46 -29.58 -63.32
C ASP A 256 11.74 -31.09 -63.57
N PRO A 257 12.85 -31.66 -63.07
CA PRO A 257 13.16 -33.09 -63.22
C PRO A 257 12.19 -34.07 -62.51
N ARG A 258 11.05 -33.61 -61.99
CA ARG A 258 10.03 -34.42 -61.30
C ARG A 258 8.67 -34.48 -62.02
N LYS A 259 8.52 -33.87 -63.20
CA LYS A 259 7.31 -34.00 -64.02
C LYS A 259 7.68 -34.43 -65.43
N ASN A 260 6.99 -35.46 -65.91
CA ASN A 260 7.21 -36.12 -67.19
C ASN A 260 7.32 -35.10 -68.33
N GLY A 261 8.42 -35.15 -69.09
CA GLY A 261 8.70 -34.23 -70.19
C GLY A 261 7.67 -34.38 -71.31
N PHE A 262 7.05 -33.27 -71.70
CA PHE A 262 6.16 -33.19 -72.85
C PHE A 262 6.98 -33.19 -74.13
N SER A 263 6.78 -34.19 -74.98
CA SER A 263 7.45 -34.31 -76.29
C SER A 263 6.40 -34.12 -77.38
N VAL A 264 6.63 -33.19 -78.32
CA VAL A 264 5.76 -33.00 -79.50
C VAL A 264 6.59 -33.28 -80.75
N SER A 265 6.17 -34.27 -81.53
CA SER A 265 6.77 -34.60 -82.83
C SER A 265 6.02 -33.90 -83.96
N TYR A 266 6.76 -33.33 -84.91
CA TYR A 266 6.21 -32.69 -86.11
C TYR A 266 6.79 -33.34 -87.36
N ALA A 267 6.02 -33.39 -88.44
CA ALA A 267 6.54 -33.67 -89.77
C ALA A 267 6.42 -32.43 -90.65
N LEU A 268 7.48 -32.10 -91.39
CA LEU A 268 7.50 -30.96 -92.32
C LEU A 268 7.27 -31.49 -93.74
N GLY A 269 6.26 -30.94 -94.43
CA GLY A 269 6.04 -31.14 -95.85
C GLY A 269 6.23 -29.84 -96.61
N GLU A 270 6.96 -29.86 -97.72
CA GLU A 270 7.02 -28.74 -98.68
C GLU A 270 6.22 -29.07 -99.92
N THR A 271 5.39 -28.12 -100.37
CA THR A 271 4.84 -28.15 -101.74
C THR A 271 4.79 -26.72 -102.26
N ALA A 272 5.41 -26.49 -103.42
CA ALA A 272 5.41 -25.23 -104.16
C ALA A 272 5.73 -23.96 -103.31
N GLY A 273 6.81 -24.02 -102.53
CA GLY A 273 7.37 -22.84 -101.85
C GLY A 273 6.69 -22.41 -100.55
N GLN A 274 5.81 -23.24 -99.97
CA GLN A 274 5.40 -23.13 -98.56
C GLN A 274 5.78 -24.39 -97.78
N THR A 275 6.35 -24.20 -96.60
CA THR A 275 6.65 -25.27 -95.62
C THR A 275 5.45 -25.41 -94.68
N THR A 276 4.81 -26.58 -94.67
CA THR A 276 3.67 -26.88 -93.79
C THR A 276 4.13 -27.87 -92.71
N ALA A 277 3.92 -27.53 -91.44
CA ALA A 277 4.23 -28.40 -90.31
C ALA A 277 2.96 -29.11 -89.84
N TYR A 278 2.98 -30.45 -89.84
CA TYR A 278 1.91 -31.27 -89.32
C TYR A 278 2.28 -31.77 -87.91
N LEU A 279 1.39 -31.53 -86.94
CA LEU A 279 1.52 -32.07 -85.59
C LEU A 279 1.12 -33.56 -85.64
N LEU A 280 2.06 -34.45 -85.33
CA LEU A 280 1.76 -35.86 -85.10
C LEU A 280 1.32 -35.98 -83.64
N THR A 281 0.01 -36.07 -83.41
CA THR A 281 -0.52 -36.26 -82.05
C THR A 281 -0.63 -37.75 -81.76
N ASP A 282 0.39 -38.31 -81.10
CA ASP A 282 0.17 -39.47 -80.24
C ASP A 282 -0.03 -38.94 -78.82
N PHE A 283 -1.29 -38.86 -78.44
CA PHE A 283 -1.73 -38.51 -77.09
C PHE A 283 -1.62 -39.78 -76.22
N ASP A 284 -0.48 -40.01 -75.57
CA ASP A 284 -0.43 -40.96 -74.46
C ASP A 284 -0.76 -40.22 -73.15
N GLN A 285 -2.02 -40.31 -72.75
CA GLN A 285 -2.45 -39.98 -71.39
C GLN A 285 -2.08 -41.14 -70.46
N THR A 286 -0.88 -41.13 -69.89
CA THR A 286 -0.58 -41.92 -68.71
C THR A 286 0.37 -41.20 -67.75
N GLY A 287 -0.19 -40.71 -66.62
CA GLY A 287 0.55 -40.37 -65.40
C GLY A 287 0.75 -38.90 -65.10
#